data_AF-A0A7G9Z8L1-F1
#
_entry.id   AF-A0A7G9Z8L1-F1
#
_cell.length_a   1.000
_cell.length_b   1.000
_cell.length_c   1.000
_cell.angle_alpha   90.00
_cell.angle_beta   90.00
_cell.angle_gamma   90.00
#
_symmetry.space_group_name_H-M   'P 1'
#
loop_
_entity.id
_entity.type
_entity.pdbx_description
1 polymer ?
#
loop_
_entity_poly.entity_id
_entity_poly.type
_entity_poly.pdbx_seq_one_letter_code
_entity_poly.pdbx_strand_id
1 'polypeptide(L)' 'MKEGVKGNVLFHALPYAIFISCFTILGLSGGFVLGNMLGGSTLGFVFSSFFTFLGFFLALFIAYRIVKEKYPINV' A
#
# COMPACT_ATOMS: atom_id res chain seq x y z
N MET A 1 -1.77 -7.63 -34.73
CA MET A 1 -2.07 -8.59 -33.65
C MET A 1 -1.02 -8.46 -32.54
N LYS A 2 -1.19 -7.53 -31.58
CA LYS A 2 -0.30 -7.37 -30.40
C LYS A 2 -1.11 -6.90 -29.18
N GLU A 3 -2.21 -7.58 -28.88
CA GLU A 3 -3.07 -7.26 -27.73
C GLU A 3 -2.82 -8.19 -26.52
N GLY A 4 -2.09 -9.30 -26.72
CA GLY A 4 -1.86 -10.32 -25.68
C GLY A 4 -0.83 -9.99 -24.60
N VAL A 5 0.01 -8.95 -24.77
CA VAL A 5 1.10 -8.65 -23.80
C VAL A 5 0.65 -7.69 -22.69
N LYS A 6 -0.36 -6.84 -22.93
CA LYS A 6 -0.83 -5.86 -21.93
C LYS A 6 -1.66 -6.48 -20.81
N GLY A 7 -2.34 -7.60 -21.07
CA GLY A 7 -3.16 -8.30 -20.06
C GLY A 7 -2.33 -8.78 -18.87
N ASN A 8 -1.14 -9.33 -19.12
CA ASN A 8 -0.33 -9.95 -18.07
C ASN A 8 0.23 -8.96 -17.05
N VAL A 9 0.55 -7.73 -17.45
CA VAL A 9 1.13 -6.72 -16.54
C VAL A 9 0.10 -6.27 -15.52
N LEU A 10 -1.16 -6.10 -15.93
CA LEU A 10 -2.26 -5.73 -15.04
C LEU A 10 -2.55 -6.84 -14.02
N PHE A 11 -2.63 -8.09 -14.46
CA PHE A 11 -2.79 -9.24 -13.55
C PHE A 11 -1.59 -9.44 -12.62
N HIS A 12 -0.38 -9.08 -13.05
CA HIS A 12 0.80 -9.11 -12.19
C HIS A 12 0.82 -7.96 -11.18
N ALA A 13 0.38 -6.77 -11.57
CA ALA A 13 0.31 -5.61 -10.67
C ALA A 13 -0.85 -5.69 -9.66
N LEU A 14 -1.94 -6.39 -10.02
CA LEU A 14 -3.15 -6.54 -9.22
C LEU A 14 -2.90 -7.00 -7.77
N PRO A 15 -2.16 -8.10 -7.50
CA PRO A 15 -1.91 -8.54 -6.13
C PRO A 15 -1.13 -7.51 -5.30
N TYR A 16 -0.19 -6.78 -5.91
CA TYR A 16 0.54 -5.72 -5.21
C TYR A 16 -0.36 -4.52 -4.93
N ALA A 17 -1.24 -4.15 -5.86
CA ALA A 17 -2.21 -3.09 -5.66
C ALA A 17 -3.21 -3.42 -4.53
N ILE A 18 -3.68 -4.67 -4.47
CA ILE A 18 -4.54 -5.16 -3.37
C ILE A 18 -3.77 -5.16 -2.05
N PHE A 19 -2.49 -5.56 -2.06
CA PHE A 19 -1.66 -5.54 -0.86
C PHE A 19 -1.45 -4.11 -0.32
N ILE A 20 -1.12 -3.18 -1.21
CA ILE A 20 -0.94 -1.76 -0.87
C ILE A 20 -2.27 -1.17 -0.36
N SER A 21 -3.39 -1.46 -1.02
CA SER A 21 -4.70 -0.94 -0.59
C SER A 21 -5.09 -1.48 0.79
N CYS A 22 -4.91 -2.77 1.07
CA CYS A 22 -5.14 -3.35 2.39
C CYS A 22 -4.32 -2.66 3.48
N PHE A 23 -3.01 -2.48 3.27
CA PHE A 23 -2.16 -1.80 4.25
C PHE A 23 -2.53 -0.33 4.44
N THR A 24 -2.95 0.34 3.38
CA THR A 24 -3.41 1.73 3.42
C THR A 24 -4.71 1.84 4.22
N ILE A 25 -5.67 0.94 4.02
CA ILE A 25 -6.94 0.88 4.77
C ILE A 25 -6.70 0.56 6.25
N LEU A 26 -5.77 -0.37 6.54
CA LEU A 26 -5.37 -0.68 7.91
C LEU A 26 -4.72 0.52 8.60
N GLY A 27 -3.85 1.26 7.90
CA GLY A 27 -3.26 2.50 8.41
C GLY A 27 -4.32 3.57 8.68
N LEU A 28 -5.26 3.78 7.75
CA LEU A 28 -6.35 4.74 7.88
C LEU A 28 -7.24 4.42 9.08
N SER A 29 -7.75 3.18 9.15
CA SER A 29 -8.67 2.75 10.20
C SER A 29 -7.98 2.65 11.57
N GLY A 30 -6.79 2.05 11.61
CA GLY A 30 -5.98 1.95 12.83
C GLY A 30 -5.59 3.31 13.39
N GLY A 31 -5.11 4.21 12.54
CA GLY A 31 -4.76 5.58 12.95
C GLY A 31 -5.96 6.39 13.42
N PHE A 32 -7.13 6.19 12.80
CA PHE A 32 -8.37 6.86 13.21
C PHE A 32 -8.87 6.38 14.57
N VAL A 33 -8.90 5.06 14.79
CA VAL A 33 -9.31 4.46 16.07
C VAL A 33 -8.34 4.90 17.18
N LEU A 34 -7.04 4.80 16.94
CA LEU A 34 -6.01 5.17 17.90
C LEU A 34 -6.09 6.67 18.25
N GLY A 35 -6.18 7.54 17.24
CA GLY A 35 -6.27 8.99 17.47
C GLY A 35 -7.56 9.40 18.19
N ASN A 36 -8.69 8.74 17.92
CA ASN A 36 -9.93 8.97 18.67
C ASN A 36 -9.82 8.53 20.13
N MET A 37 -9.15 7.40 20.42
CA MET A 37 -8.90 6.95 21.79
C MET A 37 -8.01 7.94 22.57
N LEU A 38 -7.07 8.61 21.91
CA LEU A 38 -6.08 9.48 22.55
C LEU A 38 -6.52 10.92 22.76
N GLY A 39 -7.49 11.44 22.01
CA GLY A 39 -7.96 12.81 22.26
C GLY A 39 -8.95 13.36 21.24
N GLY A 40 -9.83 12.49 20.74
CA GLY A 40 -10.97 12.88 19.92
C GLY A 40 -10.68 13.06 18.42
N SER A 41 -11.68 13.58 17.71
CA SER A 41 -11.76 13.50 16.24
C SER A 41 -10.59 14.15 15.51
N THR A 42 -10.08 15.27 16.01
CA THR A 42 -8.95 15.98 15.39
C THR A 42 -7.66 15.15 15.40
N LEU A 43 -7.34 14.52 16.54
CA LEU A 43 -6.21 13.60 16.63
C LEU A 43 -6.46 12.32 15.82
N GLY A 44 -7.70 11.84 15.80
CA GLY A 44 -8.16 10.78 14.89
C GLY A 44 -7.76 11.03 13.44
N PHE A 45 -8.05 12.21 12.91
CA PHE A 45 -7.68 12.58 11.53
C PHE A 45 -6.16 12.69 11.32
N VAL A 46 -5.43 13.31 12.26
CA VAL A 46 -3.97 13.47 12.15
C VAL A 46 -3.27 12.11 12.14
N PHE A 47 -3.61 11.23 13.10
CA PHE A 47 -3.04 9.89 13.16
C PHE A 47 -3.48 9.04 11.98
N SER A 48 -4.76 9.08 11.59
CA SER A 48 -5.26 8.37 10.42
C SER A 48 -4.49 8.75 9.15
N SER A 49 -4.28 10.05 8.90
CA SER A 49 -3.50 10.53 7.76
C SER A 49 -2.06 10.03 7.82
N PHE A 50 -1.39 10.18 8.98
CA PHE A 50 -0.01 9.75 9.16
C PHE A 50 0.16 8.24 8.94
N PHE A 51 -0.69 7.41 9.56
CA PHE A 51 -0.64 5.97 9.41
C PHE A 51 -1.05 5.49 8.01
N THR A 52 -1.93 6.22 7.32
CA THR A 52 -2.26 5.94 5.91
C THR A 52 -1.05 6.09 5.02
N PHE A 53 -0.34 7.21 5.13
CA PHE A 53 0.90 7.43 4.37
C PHE A 53 1.96 6.40 4.75
N LEU A 54 2.14 6.13 6.05
CA LEU A 54 3.09 5.13 6.52
C LEU A 54 2.79 3.73 5.95
N GLY A 55 1.52 3.30 6.01
CA GLY A 55 1.07 2.01 5.48
C GLY A 55 1.27 1.92 3.96
N PHE A 56 0.95 2.99 3.23
CA PHE A 56 1.16 3.07 1.78
C PHE A 56 2.64 2.95 1.41
N PHE A 57 3.51 3.77 2.01
CA PHE A 57 4.94 3.76 1.69
C PHE A 57 5.62 2.45 2.12
N LEU A 58 5.24 1.88 3.26
CA LEU A 58 5.75 0.59 3.72
C LEU A 58 5.36 -0.53 2.75
N ALA A 59 4.08 -0.60 2.36
CA ALA A 59 3.60 -1.61 1.43
C ALA A 59 4.22 -1.44 0.03
N LEU A 60 4.42 -0.19 -0.42
CA LEU A 60 5.10 0.10 -1.68
C LEU A 60 6.56 -0.33 -1.64
N PHE A 61 7.27 -0.07 -0.54
CA PHE A 61 8.65 -0.51 -0.36
C PHE A 61 8.77 -2.04 -0.38
N ILE A 62 7.86 -2.74 0.31
CA ILE A 62 7.80 -4.21 0.31
C ILE A 62 7.50 -4.72 -1.10
N ALA A 63 6.48 -4.18 -1.77
CA ALA A 63 6.13 -4.56 -3.14
C ALA A 63 7.31 -4.34 -4.09
N TYR A 64 8.01 -3.22 -3.98
CA TYR A 64 9.21 -2.93 -4.76
C TYR A 64 10.34 -3.94 -4.50
N ARG A 65 10.60 -4.28 -3.23
CA ARG A 65 11.60 -5.30 -2.87
C ARG A 65 11.25 -6.66 -3.46
N ILE A 66 9.99 -7.09 -3.36
CA ILE A 66 9.51 -8.36 -3.93
C ILE A 66 9.69 -8.35 -5.46
N VAL A 67 9.28 -7.27 -6.13
CA VAL A 67 9.42 -7.16 -7.59
C VAL A 67 10.89 -7.17 -7.99
N LYS A 68 11.76 -6.45 -7.27
CA LYS A 68 13.20 -6.41 -7.54
C LYS A 68 13.88 -7.76 -7.33
N GLU A 69 13.46 -8.53 -6.33
CA GLU A 69 13.99 -9.88 -6.07
C GLU A 69 13.48 -10.91 -7.08
N LYS A 70 12.22 -10.78 -7.51
CA LYS A 70 11.59 -11.65 -8.51
C LYS A 70 12.11 -11.37 -9.93
N TYR A 71 12.51 -10.13 -10.20
CA TYR A 71 13.10 -9.68 -11.46
C TYR A 71 14.48 -9.09 -11.20
N PRO A 72 15.49 -9.92 -10.87
CA PRO A 72 16.86 -9.44 -10.77
C PRO A 72 17.23 -8.91 -12.15
N ILE A 73 17.37 -7.59 -12.25
CA ILE A 73 17.98 -6.97 -13.41
C ILE A 73 19.46 -7.35 -13.30
N ASN A 74 19.84 -8.48 -13.91
CA ASN A 74 21.23 -8.81 -14.15
C ASN A 74 21.75 -7.74 -15.11
N VAL A 75 22.45 -6.75 -14.55
CA VAL A 75 23.31 -5.83 -15.29
C VAL A 75 24.65 -6.52 -15.50
#